data_AF-A0A952GFG6-F1
#
_entry.id   AF-A0A952GFG6-F1
#
_cell.length_a   1.000
_cell.length_b   1.000
_cell.length_c   1.000
_cell.angle_alpha   90.00
_cell.angle_beta   90.00
_cell.angle_gamma   90.00
#
_symmetry.space_group_name_H-M   'P 1'
#
loop_
_entity.id
_entity.type
_entity.pdbx_description
1 polymer ?
#
loop_
_entity_poly.entity_id
_entity_poly.type
_entity_poly.pdbx_seq_one_letter_code
_entity_poly.pdbx_strand_id
1 'polypeptide(L)'
;MSAERVARLDVWVGCVVGGEPGVARVLTDAGEVRASYGGAMLARIACDRGCAPEPGRWVVLRRWCDDRITIEDTWEPPATAKVIPLHGRR
;
A
#
# COMPACT_ATOMS: atom_id res chain seq x y z
N MET A 1 -18.08 14.03 9.54
CA MET A 1 -17.61 12.85 10.30
C MET A 1 -16.10 12.81 10.20
N SER A 2 -15.42 12.91 11.34
CA SER A 2 -14.07 13.45 11.51
C SER A 2 -12.94 12.64 10.87
N ALA A 3 -12.09 13.32 10.09
CA ALA A 3 -10.85 12.80 9.51
C ALA A 3 -9.83 12.34 10.58
N GLU A 4 -9.93 12.88 11.80
CA GLU A 4 -9.07 12.50 12.95
C GLU A 4 -9.23 11.03 13.39
N ARG A 5 -10.35 10.36 13.09
CA ARG A 5 -10.57 8.97 13.52
C ARG A 5 -9.83 7.94 12.67
N VAL A 6 -9.33 8.33 11.49
CA VAL A 6 -8.61 7.47 10.54
C VAL A 6 -7.09 7.53 10.76
N ALA A 7 -6.60 8.55 11.47
CA ALA A 7 -5.17 8.77 11.76
C ALA A 7 -4.56 7.76 12.76
N ARG A 8 -5.32 6.75 13.20
CA ARG A 8 -4.91 5.72 14.17
C ARG A 8 -5.01 4.28 13.64
N LEU A 9 -5.31 4.10 12.37
CA LEU A 9 -5.21 2.77 11.77
C LEU A 9 -3.74 2.49 11.49
N ASP A 10 -3.23 1.35 11.98
CA ASP A 10 -1.91 0.86 11.61
C ASP A 10 -1.76 0.98 10.09
N VAL A 11 -0.68 1.63 9.68
CA VAL A 11 -0.39 1.87 8.27
C VAL A 11 -0.14 0.51 7.63
N TRP A 12 -1.14 -0.02 6.92
CA TRP A 12 -1.00 -1.25 6.18
C TRP A 12 -0.29 -0.95 4.86
N VAL A 13 0.88 -1.53 4.68
CA VAL A 13 1.76 -1.28 3.52
C VAL A 13 2.13 -2.57 2.84
N GLY A 14 2.51 -2.45 1.57
CA GLY A 14 3.09 -3.54 0.82
C GLY A 14 3.96 -3.04 -0.33
N CYS A 15 4.69 -3.96 -0.94
CA CYS A 15 5.54 -3.68 -2.09
C CYS A 15 4.86 -4.18 -3.36
N VAL A 16 4.77 -3.33 -4.38
CA VAL A 16 4.23 -3.73 -5.68
C VAL A 16 5.16 -4.75 -6.32
N VAL A 17 4.62 -5.87 -6.79
CA VAL A 17 5.39 -6.94 -7.46
C VAL A 17 5.04 -7.08 -8.93
N GLY A 18 3.95 -6.46 -9.38
CA GLY A 18 3.46 -6.53 -10.76
C GLY A 18 2.03 -6.02 -10.84
N GLY A 19 1.36 -6.20 -11.98
CA GLY A 19 -0.04 -5.84 -12.11
C GLY A 19 -0.58 -6.00 -13.52
N GLU A 20 -1.89 -5.81 -13.62
CA GLU A 20 -2.64 -5.64 -14.86
C GLU A 20 -3.16 -4.19 -14.95
N PRO A 21 -3.67 -3.73 -16.10
CA PRO A 21 -4.27 -2.40 -16.20
C PRO A 21 -5.35 -2.18 -15.11
N GLY A 22 -5.15 -1.18 -14.26
CA GLY A 22 -6.07 -0.80 -13.18
C GLY A 22 -5.96 -1.61 -11.88
N VAL A 23 -5.12 -2.65 -11.83
CA VAL A 23 -4.93 -3.49 -10.64
C VAL A 23 -3.45 -3.81 -10.43
N ALA A 24 -2.92 -3.50 -9.25
CA ALA A 24 -1.58 -3.91 -8.85
C ALA A 24 -1.64 -5.19 -8.00
N ARG A 25 -0.63 -6.05 -8.17
CA ARG A 25 -0.31 -7.15 -7.26
C ARG A 25 0.69 -6.62 -6.24
N VAL A 26 0.36 -6.71 -4.96
CA VAL A 26 1.11 -6.12 -3.86
C VAL A 26 1.45 -7.20 -2.84
N LEU A 27 2.74 -7.38 -2.56
CA LEU A 27 3.21 -8.27 -1.51
C LEU A 27 3.11 -7.57 -0.15
N THR A 28 2.39 -8.19 0.77
CA THR A 28 2.20 -7.75 2.17
C THR A 28 2.74 -8.79 3.15
N ASP A 29 2.68 -8.49 4.43
CA ASP A 29 2.98 -9.44 5.51
C ASP A 29 2.02 -10.64 5.57
N ALA A 30 0.80 -10.50 5.06
CA ALA A 30 -0.19 -11.55 4.93
C ALA A 30 -0.12 -12.31 3.60
N GLY A 31 0.85 -11.98 2.74
CA GLY A 31 1.00 -12.53 1.39
C GLY A 31 0.60 -11.54 0.30
N GLU A 32 0.42 -12.04 -0.92
CA GLU A 32 0.10 -11.21 -2.07
C GLU A 32 -1.39 -10.86 -2.12
N VAL A 33 -1.70 -9.58 -2.37
CA VAL A 33 -3.05 -9.09 -2.56
C VAL A 33 -3.18 -8.38 -3.91
N ARG A 34 -4.40 -8.38 -4.46
CA ARG A 34 -4.76 -7.56 -5.62
C ARG A 34 -5.40 -6.28 -5.13
N ALA A 35 -4.85 -5.14 -5.54
CA ALA A 35 -5.31 -3.83 -5.13
C ALA A 35 -5.59 -2.95 -6.35
N SER A 36 -6.76 -2.31 -6.37
CA SER A 36 -7.06 -1.26 -7.34
C SER A 36 -6.55 0.09 -6.84
N TYR A 37 -6.70 1.15 -7.62
CA TYR A 37 -6.26 2.50 -7.21
C TYR A 37 -7.40 3.24 -6.50
N GLY A 38 -7.11 3.78 -5.31
CA GLY A 38 -8.03 4.66 -4.59
C GLY A 38 -8.23 5.99 -5.33
N GLY A 39 -9.29 6.72 -5.00
CA GLY A 39 -9.65 7.95 -5.72
C GLY A 39 -8.56 9.01 -5.73
N ALA A 40 -7.87 9.22 -4.60
CA ALA A 40 -6.75 10.15 -4.51
C ALA A 40 -5.56 9.71 -5.39
N MET A 41 -5.29 8.41 -5.46
CA MET A 41 -4.24 7.87 -6.31
C MET A 41 -4.61 8.01 -7.80
N LEU A 42 -5.84 7.67 -8.18
CA LEU A 42 -6.33 7.86 -9.55
C LEU A 42 -6.28 9.31 -10.00
N ALA A 43 -6.64 10.26 -9.12
CA ALA A 43 -6.54 11.68 -9.42
C ALA A 43 -5.11 12.10 -9.75
N ARG A 44 -4.12 11.60 -8.99
CA ARG A 44 -2.69 11.85 -9.30
C ARG A 44 -2.25 11.21 -10.61
N ILE A 45 -2.62 9.96 -10.85
CA ILE A 45 -2.31 9.25 -12.10
C ILE A 45 -2.93 9.97 -13.31
N ALA A 46 -4.12 10.55 -13.14
CA ALA A 46 -4.77 11.33 -14.19
C ALA A 46 -4.00 12.63 -14.51
N CYS A 47 -3.39 13.28 -13.50
CA CYS A 47 -2.53 14.44 -13.70
C CYS A 47 -1.14 14.07 -14.25
N ASP A 48 -0.57 12.96 -13.79
CA ASP A 48 0.73 12.45 -14.18
C ASP A 48 0.71 10.92 -14.22
N ARG A 49 0.72 10.34 -15.43
CA ARG A 49 0.69 8.88 -15.59
C ARG A 49 1.95 8.20 -15.05
N GLY A 50 3.07 8.92 -14.95
CA GLY A 50 4.33 8.40 -14.43
C GLY A 50 4.32 8.14 -12.92
N CYS A 51 3.33 8.66 -12.19
CA CYS A 51 3.21 8.43 -10.75
C CYS A 51 2.53 7.10 -10.38
N ALA A 52 2.07 6.33 -11.37
CA ALA A 52 1.54 4.99 -11.12
C ALA A 52 2.62 4.10 -10.47
N PRO A 53 2.30 3.32 -9.42
CA PRO A 53 3.30 2.53 -8.71
C PRO A 53 3.78 1.37 -9.58
N GLU A 54 5.08 1.33 -9.82
CA GLU A 54 5.75 0.25 -10.53
C GLU A 54 6.25 -0.83 -9.56
N PRO A 55 6.60 -2.03 -10.05
CA PRO A 55 7.23 -3.06 -9.24
C PRO A 55 8.43 -2.52 -8.43
N GLY A 56 8.49 -2.85 -7.15
CA GLY A 56 9.47 -2.34 -6.20
C GLY A 56 9.03 -1.09 -5.43
N ARG A 57 7.96 -0.39 -5.87
CA ARG A 57 7.42 0.74 -5.11
C ARG A 57 6.59 0.24 -3.93
N TRP A 58 6.83 0.84 -2.77
CA TRP A 58 6.00 0.62 -1.60
C TRP A 58 4.76 1.50 -1.63
N VAL A 59 3.64 0.94 -1.16
CA VAL A 59 2.33 1.58 -1.22
C VAL A 59 1.57 1.41 0.09
N VAL A 60 0.72 2.39 0.39
CA VAL A 60 -0.25 2.36 1.46
C VAL A 60 -1.54 1.72 0.95
N LEU A 61 -2.01 0.72 1.66
CA LEU A 61 -3.21 -0.03 1.34
C LEU A 61 -4.35 0.32 2.28
N ARG A 62 -5.58 0.27 1.75
CA ARG A 62 -6.80 0.32 2.55
C ARG A 62 -7.71 -0.85 2.19
N ARG A 63 -8.17 -1.59 3.19
CA ARG A 63 -9.29 -2.54 3.05
C ARG A 63 -10.60 -1.84 3.37
N TRP A 64 -11.58 -1.97 2.48
CA TRP A 64 -12.92 -1.42 2.63
C TRP A 64 -13.88 -2.47 3.19
N CYS A 65 -15.08 -2.02 3.62
CA CYS A 65 -16.10 -2.91 4.19
C CYS A 65 -16.71 -3.89 3.18
N ASP A 66 -16.50 -3.65 1.87
CA ASP A 66 -16.88 -4.54 0.77
C ASP A 66 -15.72 -5.45 0.33
N ASP A 67 -14.72 -5.62 1.20
CA ASP A 67 -13.50 -6.42 1.01
C ASP A 67 -12.59 -5.96 -0.13
N ARG A 68 -12.87 -4.83 -0.76
CA ARG A 68 -11.95 -4.24 -1.75
C ARG A 68 -10.71 -3.72 -1.07
N ILE A 69 -9.59 -3.84 -1.77
CA ILE A 69 -8.30 -3.28 -1.36
C ILE A 69 -7.90 -2.23 -2.38
N THR A 70 -7.54 -1.05 -1.90
CA THR A 70 -7.07 0.06 -2.73
C THR A 70 -5.68 0.53 -2.33
N ILE A 71 -4.91 0.96 -3.32
CA ILE A 71 -3.70 1.76 -3.13
C ILE A 71 -4.13 3.21 -2.93
N GLU A 72 -3.92 3.72 -1.73
CA GLU A 72 -4.25 5.10 -1.36
C GLU A 72 -3.08 6.04 -1.63
N ASP A 73 -1.85 5.58 -1.36
CA ASP A 73 -0.64 6.36 -1.57
C ASP A 73 0.61 5.50 -1.84
N THR A 74 1.70 6.13 -2.25
CA THR A 74 3.03 5.54 -2.14
C THR A 74 3.55 5.72 -0.72
N TRP A 75 4.29 4.74 -0.24
CA TRP A 75 4.95 4.76 1.06
C TRP A 75 6.46 4.83 0.87
N GLU A 76 7.13 5.65 1.67
CA GLU A 76 8.58 5.72 1.68
C GLU A 76 9.08 5.10 2.99
N PRO A 77 9.82 3.98 2.92
CA PRO A 77 10.38 3.40 4.12
C PRO A 77 11.32 4.39 4.79
N PRO A 78 11.40 4.39 6.14
CA PRO A 78 12.42 5.18 6.82
C PRO A 78 13.80 4.75 6.32
N ALA A 79 14.69 5.73 6.14
CA ALA A 79 16.07 5.51 5.66
C ALA A 79 16.86 4.54 6.55
N THR A 80 16.42 4.35 7.79
CA THR A 80 17.01 3.40 8.73
C THR A 80 15.93 2.43 9.21
N ALA A 81 16.10 1.15 8.89
CA ALA A 81 15.24 0.11 9.41
C ALA A 81 15.63 -0.21 10.87
N LYS A 82 14.63 -0.30 11.75
CA LYS A 82 14.84 -0.84 13.09
C LYS A 82 15.04 -2.35 12.97
N VAL A 83 16.26 -2.82 13.19
CA VAL A 83 16.55 -4.26 13.30
C VAL A 83 15.91 -4.78 14.59
N ILE A 84 15.02 -5.76 14.46
CA ILE A 84 14.43 -6.46 15.60
C ILE A 84 15.19 -7.78 15.77
N PRO A 85 15.70 -8.11 16.96
CA PRO A 85 16.40 -9.37 17.19
C PRO A 85 15.47 -10.56 16.91
N LEU A 86 15.94 -11.47 16.04
CA LEU A 86 15.26 -12.73 15.78
C LEU A 86 15.43 -13.64 17.00
N HIS A 87 14.36 -13.77 17.78
CA HIS A 87 14.33 -14.75 18.86
C HIS A 87 13.97 -16.11 18.24
N GLY A 88 14.92 -17.04 18.23
CA GLY A 88 14.67 -18.42 17.78
C GLY A 88 13.57 -19.06 18.63
N ARG A 89 12.57 -19.67 17.98
CA ARG A 89 11.58 -20.49 18.67
C ARG A 89 12.31 -21.72 19.24
N ARG A 90 12.33 -21.84 20.57
CA ARG A 90 12.75 -23.08 21.26
C ARG A 90 11.71 -24.17 21.07
#